data_AF-A0A969LN87-F1
#
_entry.id   AF-A0A969LN87-F1
#
_cell.length_a   1.000
_cell.length_b   1.000
_cell.length_c   1.000
_cell.angle_alpha   90.00
_cell.angle_beta   90.00
_cell.angle_gamma   90.00
#
_symmetry.space_group_name_H-M   'P 1'
#
loop_
_entity.id
_entity.type
_entity.pdbx_description
1 polymer ?
#
loop_
_entity_poly.entity_id
_entity_poly.type
_entity_poly.pdbx_seq_one_letter_code
_entity_poly.pdbx_strand_id
1 'polypeptide(L)' 'MLDGACELVGDDGVKHVYRAGDSFIIEPGFNGVWRVLEPMRKRFVVRVD' A
#
# COMPACT_ATOMS: atom_id res chain seq x y z
N MET A 1 8.56 0.20 1.17
CA MET A 1 8.69 0.02 -0.29
C MET A 1 10.17 -0.01 -0.63
N LEU A 2 10.64 -1.10 -1.24
CA LEU A 2 12.06 -1.23 -1.63
C LEU A 2 12.30 -0.76 -3.07
N ASP A 3 11.32 -0.93 -3.96
CA ASP A 3 11.37 -0.55 -5.37
C ASP A 3 9.94 -0.42 -5.93
N GLY A 4 9.79 0.32 -7.04
CA GLY A 4 8.52 0.55 -7.75
C GLY A 4 7.54 1.47 -7.03
N ALA A 5 6.28 1.44 -7.50
CA ALA A 5 5.22 2.32 -7.03
C ALA A 5 3.83 1.66 -7.00
N CYS A 6 3.00 2.09 -6.05
CA CYS A 6 1.60 1.68 -5.97
C CYS A 6 0.70 2.84 -5.50
N GLU A 7 -0.58 2.70 -5.77
CA GLU A 7 -1.65 3.57 -5.27
C GLU A 7 -2.62 2.73 -4.43
N LEU A 8 -2.98 3.21 -3.25
CA LEU A 8 -4.10 2.71 -2.46
C LEU A 8 -5.23 3.73 -2.52
N VAL A 9 -6.43 3.24 -2.83
CA VAL A 9 -7.66 4.02 -2.76
C VAL A 9 -8.63 3.31 -1.83
N GLY A 10 -8.97 3.96 -0.71
CA GLY A 10 -9.98 3.47 0.23
C GLY A 10 -11.41 3.65 -0.29
N ASP A 11 -12.38 3.09 0.43
CA ASP A 11 -13.81 3.31 0.20
C ASP A 11 -14.25 4.77 0.45
N ASP A 12 -13.51 5.48 1.30
CA ASP A 12 -13.59 6.94 1.49
C ASP A 12 -13.14 7.75 0.26
N GLY A 13 -12.58 7.09 -0.76
CA GLY A 13 -12.08 7.69 -1.99
C GLY A 13 -10.73 8.39 -1.83
N VAL A 14 -10.11 8.37 -0.65
CA VAL A 14 -8.80 8.98 -0.41
C VAL A 14 -7.73 8.16 -1.13
N LYS A 15 -6.84 8.87 -1.82
CA LYS A 15 -5.76 8.29 -2.62
C LYS A 15 -4.42 8.51 -1.95
N HIS A 16 -3.70 7.41 -1.74
CA HIS A 16 -2.32 7.43 -1.27
C HIS A 16 -1.41 6.79 -2.31
N VAL A 17 -0.34 7.48 -2.69
CA VAL A 17 0.69 6.95 -3.60
C VAL A 17 1.97 6.71 -2.84
N TYR A 18 2.52 5.52 -2.96
CA TYR A 18 3.77 5.11 -2.32
C TYR A 18 4.82 4.69 -3.34
N ARG A 19 6.06 5.06 -3.10
CA ARG A 19 7.24 4.81 -3.95
C ARG A 19 8.40 4.21 -3.14
N ALA A 20 9.48 3.84 -3.82
CA ALA A 20 10.71 3.37 -3.19
C ALA A 20 11.17 4.31 -2.06
N GLY A 21 11.44 3.75 -0.88
CA GLY A 21 11.77 4.50 0.34
C GLY A 21 10.61 4.63 1.32
N ASP A 22 9.35 4.64 0.86
CA ASP A 22 8.20 4.86 1.73
C ASP A 22 7.91 3.66 2.64
N SER A 23 7.43 3.93 3.86
CA SER A 23 6.84 2.92 4.75
C SER A 23 5.42 3.34 5.10
N PHE A 24 4.50 2.38 5.16
CA PHE A 24 3.10 2.65 5.48
C PHE A 24 2.42 1.44 6.10
N ILE A 25 1.30 1.70 6.77
CA ILE A 25 0.44 0.71 7.40
C ILE A 25 -0.90 0.70 6.64
N ILE A 26 -1.43 -0.50 6.44
CA ILE A 26 -2.83 -0.68 6.09
C ILE A 26 -3.53 -1.04 7.40
N GLU A 27 -4.38 -0.14 7.89
CA GLU A 27 -5.09 -0.34 9.15
C GLU A 27 -6.09 -1.52 9.04
N PRO A 28 -6.34 -2.26 10.14
CA PRO A 28 -7.37 -3.28 10.17
C PRO A 28 -8.72 -2.74 9.70
N GLY A 29 -9.40 -3.50 8.84
CA GLY A 29 -10.68 -3.10 8.27
C GLY A 29 -10.59 -2.25 7.00
N PHE A 30 -9.40 -1.89 6.53
CA PHE A 30 -9.25 -1.25 5.21
C PHE A 30 -9.91 -2.08 4.11
N ASN A 31 -10.79 -1.44 3.34
CA ASN A 31 -11.38 -1.99 2.13
C ASN A 31 -11.14 -1.01 0.98
N GLY A 32 -10.64 -1.50 -0.15
CA GLY A 32 -10.28 -0.64 -1.25
C GLY A 32 -9.45 -1.32 -2.33
N VAL A 33 -8.89 -0.51 -3.21
CA VAL A 33 -8.10 -0.96 -4.35
C VAL A 33 -6.63 -0.68 -4.12
N TRP A 34 -5.81 -1.72 -4.20
CA TRP A 34 -4.38 -1.60 -4.40
C TRP A 34 -4.09 -1.67 -5.90
N ARG A 35 -3.61 -0.58 -6.49
CA ARG A 35 -3.17 -0.54 -7.89
C ARG A 35 -1.65 -0.53 -7.95
N VAL A 36 -1.08 -1.53 -8.61
CA VAL A 36 0.36 -1.55 -8.93
C VAL A 36 0.57 -0.63 -10.13
N LEU A 37 1.32 0.46 -9.93
CA LEU A 37 1.60 1.44 -10.99
C LEU A 37 2.88 1.07 -11.75
N GLU A 38 3.85 0.50 -11.03
CA GLU A 38 5.13 0.00 -11.55
C GLU A 38 5.45 -1.33 -10.84
N PRO A 39 6.15 -2.30 -11.50
CA PRO A 39 6.61 -3.52 -10.83
C PRO A 39 7.32 -3.19 -9.51
N MET A 40 6.85 -3.78 -8.41
CA MET A 40 7.23 -3.33 -7.07
C MET A 40 7.75 -4.45 -6.18
N ARG A 41 8.63 -4.10 -5.24
CA ARG A 41 9.13 -5.00 -4.19
C ARG A 41 8.94 -4.35 -2.83
N LYS A 42 8.40 -5.10 -1.86
CA LYS A 42 8.21 -4.64 -0.48
C LYS A 42 8.58 -5.72 0.53
N ARG A 43 8.96 -5.27 1.73
CA ARG A 43 8.88 -6.08 2.95
C ARG A 43 7.50 -5.86 3.54
N PHE A 44 6.88 -6.91 4.04
CA PHE A 44 5.60 -6.81 4.73
C PHE A 44 5.65 -7.64 6.01
N VAL A 45 4.88 -7.20 6.99
CA VAL A 45 4.58 -7.93 8.21
C VAL A 45 3.06 -7.86 8.36
N VAL A 46 2.44 -8.99 8.65
CA VAL A 46 1.02 -9.04 9.02
C VAL A 46 0.96 -9.59 10.43
N ARG A 47 0.37 -8.81 11.33
CA ARG A 47 0.03 -9.30 12.67
C ARG A 47 -1.25 -10.14 12.52
N VAL A 48 -1.19 -11.37 13.02
CA VAL A 48 -2.32 -12.30 13.07
C VAL A 48 -2.47 -12.70 14.52
N ASP A 49 -3.58 -12.30 15.14
CA ASP A 49 -3.98 -12.63 16.50
C ASP A 49 -5.49 -12.83 16.58
#